data_AF-A0A453ISX4-F1
#
_entry.id   AF-A0A453ISX4-F1
#
_cell.length_a   1.000
_cell.length_b   1.000
_cell.length_c   1.000
_cell.angle_alpha   90.00
_cell.angle_beta   90.00
_cell.angle_gamma   90.00
#
_symmetry.space_group_name_H-M   'P 1'
#
loop_
_entity.id
_entity.type
_entity.pdbx_description
1 polymer ?
#
loop_
_entity_poly.entity_id
_entity_poly.type
_entity_poly.pdbx_seq_one_letter_code
_entity_poly.pdbx_strand_id
1 'polypeptide(L)'
;MVLESSPALRTSGFAFMTWTNAFRALDALGVGDKMRSHHLQVQGVRVMSPTTGEVVRELDLRVQGKLGPHEARCVQRNVLLQALEEELPRGTIRYSSKIVSIDDCDDAKILHLADGSTLRAKVLIGCDGINS
;
A
#
# COMPACT_ATOMS: atom_id res chain seq x y z
N MET A 1 3.35 14.32 -8.58
CA MET A 1 2.80 15.00 -7.39
C MET A 1 1.69 14.14 -6.82
N VAL A 2 1.58 14.06 -5.51
CA VAL A 2 0.57 13.30 -4.77
C VAL A 2 -0.15 14.25 -3.82
N LEU A 3 -1.48 14.20 -3.76
CA LEU A 3 -2.29 15.00 -2.85
C LEU A 3 -2.85 14.08 -1.76
N GLU A 4 -2.58 14.41 -0.50
CA GLU A 4 -3.10 13.67 0.67
C GLU A 4 -4.01 14.59 1.48
N SER A 5 -5.22 14.11 1.77
CA SER A 5 -6.22 14.85 2.55
C SER A 5 -5.79 15.11 4.00
N SER A 6 -5.02 14.19 4.57
CA SER A 6 -4.54 14.21 5.94
C SER A 6 -3.44 15.24 6.14
N PRO A 7 -3.27 15.79 7.36
CA PRO A 7 -2.24 16.78 7.63
C PRO A 7 -0.81 16.20 7.64
N ALA A 8 -0.66 14.88 7.74
CA ALA A 8 0.62 14.18 7.76
C ALA A 8 0.45 12.72 7.36
N LEU A 9 1.57 12.02 7.14
CA LEU A 9 1.57 10.58 6.89
C LEU A 9 0.90 9.85 8.06
N ARG A 10 -0.19 9.13 7.79
CA ARG A 10 -0.85 8.31 8.81
C ARG A 10 -0.04 7.04 9.06
N THR A 11 0.84 7.09 10.05
CA THR A 11 1.70 5.99 10.51
C THR A 11 1.05 5.14 11.60
N SER A 12 -0.25 5.30 11.86
CA SER A 12 -1.03 4.34 12.65
C SER A 12 -1.67 3.30 11.73
N GLY A 13 -1.89 2.08 12.26
CA GLY A 13 -2.63 1.05 11.54
C GLY A 13 -2.24 -0.37 11.90
N PHE A 14 -2.94 -1.31 11.28
CA PHE A 14 -2.75 -2.75 11.43
C PHE A 14 -1.73 -3.28 10.40
N ALA A 15 -1.26 -4.50 10.63
CA ALA A 15 -0.48 -5.23 9.64
C ALA A 15 -1.40 -6.00 8.68
N PHE A 16 -0.92 -6.28 7.48
CA PHE A 16 -1.63 -7.09 6.50
C PHE A 16 -0.71 -8.12 5.86
N MET A 17 -1.31 -9.22 5.42
CA MET A 17 -0.59 -10.27 4.73
C MET A 17 -0.22 -9.82 3.32
N THR A 18 1.08 -9.80 3.06
CA THR A 18 1.66 -9.57 1.73
C THR A 18 2.19 -10.89 1.19
N TRP A 19 1.83 -11.19 -0.04
CA TRP A 19 2.18 -12.44 -0.72
C TRP A 19 3.26 -12.19 -1.79
N THR A 20 3.66 -13.24 -2.48
CA THR A 20 4.84 -13.24 -3.36
C THR A 20 4.70 -12.24 -4.50
N ASN A 21 3.50 -12.07 -5.05
CA ASN A 21 3.23 -11.05 -6.06
C ASN A 21 3.41 -9.63 -5.52
N ALA A 22 3.02 -9.37 -4.27
CA ALA A 22 3.22 -8.07 -3.64
C ALA A 22 4.70 -7.81 -3.40
N PHE A 23 5.48 -8.78 -2.92
CA PHE A 23 6.93 -8.60 -2.75
C PHE A 23 7.65 -8.32 -4.07
N ARG A 24 7.26 -8.97 -5.17
CA ARG A 24 7.79 -8.62 -6.50
C ARG A 24 7.50 -7.17 -6.89
N ALA A 25 6.31 -6.65 -6.57
CA ALA A 25 5.99 -5.24 -6.79
C ALA A 25 6.81 -4.32 -5.88
N LEU A 26 6.99 -4.70 -4.61
CA LEU A 26 7.82 -3.94 -3.66
C LEU A 26 9.29 -3.90 -4.08
N ASP A 27 9.81 -4.97 -4.68
CA ASP A 27 11.15 -5.02 -5.26
C ASP A 27 11.28 -4.05 -6.44
N ALA A 28 10.28 -4.02 -7.33
CA ALA A 28 10.25 -3.07 -8.44
C ALA A 28 10.14 -1.60 -7.97
N LEU A 29 9.60 -1.37 -6.78
CA LEU A 29 9.50 -0.06 -6.13
C LEU A 29 10.70 0.28 -5.24
N GLY A 30 11.71 -0.60 -5.13
CA GLY A 30 12.92 -0.37 -4.33
C GLY A 30 12.77 -0.58 -2.82
N VAL A 31 11.56 -0.83 -2.32
CA VAL A 31 11.30 -0.97 -0.86
C VAL A 31 11.32 -2.41 -0.35
N GLY A 32 11.51 -3.39 -1.23
CA GLY A 32 11.44 -4.82 -0.91
C GLY A 32 12.39 -5.23 0.22
N ASP A 33 13.66 -4.86 0.14
CA ASP A 33 14.68 -5.25 1.14
C ASP A 33 14.41 -4.63 2.51
N LYS A 34 13.94 -3.38 2.55
CA LYS A 34 13.48 -2.74 3.80
C LYS A 34 12.29 -3.50 4.38
N MET A 35 11.34 -3.96 3.57
CA MET A 35 10.24 -4.78 4.07
C MET A 35 10.71 -6.13 4.61
N ARG A 36 11.73 -6.75 3.99
CA ARG A 36 12.33 -8.01 4.46
C ARG A 36 13.09 -7.86 5.77
N SER A 37 13.81 -6.77 5.98
CA SER A 37 14.59 -6.54 7.22
C SER A 37 13.70 -6.31 8.45
N HIS A 38 12.50 -5.76 8.25
CA HIS A 38 11.57 -5.43 9.34
C HIS A 38 10.53 -6.52 9.64
N HIS A 39 10.37 -7.54 8.80
CA HIS A 39 9.27 -8.50 8.91
C HIS A 39 9.72 -9.95 8.72
N LEU A 40 9.19 -10.84 9.57
CA LEU A 40 9.47 -12.26 9.51
C LEU A 40 8.77 -12.92 8.31
N GLN A 41 9.48 -13.85 7.67
CA GLN A 41 8.89 -14.70 6.63
C GLN A 41 7.94 -15.71 7.26
N VAL A 42 6.71 -15.75 6.73
CA VAL A 42 5.70 -16.72 7.12
C VAL A 42 6.09 -18.08 6.54
N GLN A 43 6.22 -19.07 7.42
CA GLN A 43 6.65 -20.42 7.06
C GLN A 43 5.48 -21.32 6.63
N GLY A 44 4.25 -20.99 7.05
CA GLY A 44 3.07 -21.77 6.70
C GLY A 44 1.78 -21.13 7.18
N VAL A 45 0.66 -21.64 6.69
CA VAL A 45 -0.69 -21.21 7.07
C VAL A 45 -1.48 -22.43 7.52
N ARG A 46 -2.10 -22.34 8.70
CA ARG A 46 -2.99 -23.39 9.24
C ARG A 46 -4.40 -22.85 9.32
N VAL A 47 -5.36 -23.59 8.78
CA VAL A 47 -6.78 -23.34 8.91
C VAL A 47 -7.31 -24.28 9.98
N MET A 48 -7.84 -23.70 11.06
CA MET A 48 -8.37 -24.44 12.21
C MET A 48 -9.88 -24.34 12.24
N SER A 49 -10.56 -25.41 12.62
CA SER A 49 -12.00 -25.41 12.87
C SER A 49 -12.29 -24.55 14.10
N PRO A 50 -13.21 -23.57 14.03
CA PRO A 50 -13.54 -22.74 15.19
C PRO A 50 -14.30 -23.51 16.27
N THR A 51 -14.94 -24.64 15.93
CA THR A 51 -15.73 -25.44 16.88
C THR A 51 -14.91 -26.55 17.54
N THR A 52 -14.06 -27.25 16.78
CA THR A 52 -13.27 -28.38 17.29
C THR A 52 -11.81 -28.03 17.60
N GLY A 53 -11.30 -26.91 17.07
CA GLY A 53 -9.89 -26.52 17.21
C GLY A 53 -8.93 -27.34 16.33
N GLU A 54 -9.41 -28.36 15.62
CA GLU A 54 -8.59 -29.22 14.78
C GLU A 54 -8.10 -28.49 13.53
N VAL A 55 -6.89 -28.83 13.08
CA VAL A 55 -6.35 -28.33 11.82
C VAL A 55 -7.08 -29.02 10.66
N VAL A 56 -7.88 -28.24 9.93
CA VAL A 56 -8.62 -28.70 8.76
C VAL A 56 -7.71 -28.70 7.53
N ARG A 57 -6.77 -27.76 7.46
CA ARG A 57 -5.84 -27.63 6.35
C ARG A 57 -4.55 -26.95 6.77
N GLU A 58 -3.44 -27.38 6.19
CA GLU A 58 -2.14 -26.76 6.33
C GLU A 58 -1.53 -26.48 4.96
N LEU A 59 -0.86 -25.34 4.85
CA LEU A 59 -0.07 -24.93 3.70
C LEU A 59 1.35 -24.64 4.18
N ASP A 60 2.32 -25.44 3.74
CA ASP A 60 3.74 -25.19 4.00
C ASP A 60 4.30 -24.24 2.93
N LEU A 61 4.73 -23.06 3.36
CA LEU A 61 5.31 -22.02 2.49
C LEU A 61 6.84 -22.11 2.38
N ARG A 62 7.48 -23.10 3.02
CA ARG A 62 8.91 -23.38 2.83
C ARG A 62 9.16 -24.20 1.56
N VAL A 63 8.15 -24.91 1.08
CA VAL A 63 8.21 -25.68 -0.17
C VAL A 63 8.16 -24.72 -1.36
N GLN A 64 8.93 -24.98 -2.42
CA GLN A 64 8.87 -24.17 -3.63
C GLN A 64 7.50 -24.32 -4.33
N GLY A 65 6.92 -23.18 -4.71
CA GLY A 65 5.76 -23.15 -5.59
C GLY A 65 6.16 -23.24 -7.06
N LYS A 66 5.17 -23.39 -7.94
CA LYS A 66 5.37 -23.45 -9.41
C LYS A 66 6.09 -22.22 -9.99
N LEU A 67 6.01 -21.08 -9.32
CA LEU A 67 6.59 -19.80 -9.75
C LEU A 67 7.82 -19.41 -8.91
N GLY A 68 8.46 -20.37 -8.26
CA GLY A 68 9.62 -20.16 -7.38
C GLY A 68 9.29 -20.19 -5.90
N PRO A 69 10.24 -19.76 -5.03
CA PRO A 69 10.06 -19.73 -3.59
C PRO A 69 8.85 -18.89 -3.18
N HIS A 70 8.12 -19.35 -2.16
CA HIS A 70 7.06 -18.54 -1.57
C HIS A 70 7.65 -17.46 -0.70
N GLU A 71 7.19 -16.24 -0.95
CA GLU A 71 7.50 -15.08 -0.15
C GLU A 71 6.19 -14.52 0.41
N ALA A 72 6.01 -14.63 1.73
CA ALA A 72 4.86 -14.07 2.42
C ALA A 72 5.29 -13.48 3.77
N ARG A 73 4.81 -12.29 4.10
CA ARG A 73 5.07 -11.59 5.38
C ARG A 73 3.84 -10.85 5.85
N CYS A 74 3.66 -10.76 7.16
CA CYS A 74 2.73 -9.83 7.76
C CYS A 74 3.42 -8.47 7.85
N VAL A 75 3.07 -7.54 6.96
CA VAL A 75 3.73 -6.24 6.81
C VAL A 75 2.94 -5.18 7.59
N GLN A 76 3.65 -4.44 8.43
CA GLN A 76 3.08 -3.32 9.16
C GLN A 76 2.84 -2.14 8.21
N ARG A 77 1.60 -1.65 8.16
CA ARG A 77 1.19 -0.58 7.23
C ARG A 77 2.02 0.69 7.39
N ASN A 78 2.37 1.06 8.62
CA ASN A 78 3.15 2.26 8.90
C ASN A 78 4.57 2.20 8.34
N VAL A 79 5.26 1.07 8.52
CA VAL A 79 6.61 0.84 8.00
C VAL A 79 6.61 0.87 6.47
N LEU A 80 5.60 0.26 5.85
CA LEU A 80 5.45 0.30 4.39
C LEU A 80 5.25 1.72 3.87
N LEU A 81 4.33 2.48 4.47
CA LEU A 81 4.05 3.84 4.03
C LEU A 81 5.26 4.76 4.19
N GLN A 82 5.99 4.63 5.29
CA GLN A 82 7.24 5.37 5.50
C GLN A 82 8.28 5.00 4.44
N ALA A 83 8.47 3.71 4.15
CA ALA A 83 9.38 3.28 3.10
C ALA A 83 9.00 3.86 1.73
N LEU A 84 7.71 3.83 1.37
CA LEU A 84 7.25 4.39 0.10
C LEU A 84 7.40 5.92 0.04
N GLU A 85 7.17 6.63 1.15
CA GLU A 85 7.39 8.08 1.21
C GLU A 85 8.87 8.43 1.04
N GLU A 86 9.76 7.68 1.68
CA GLU A 86 11.22 7.90 1.63
C GLU A 86 11.80 7.69 0.22
N GLU A 87 11.22 6.80 -0.59
CA GLU A 87 11.63 6.61 -2.00
C GLU A 87 11.16 7.74 -2.94
N LEU A 88 10.25 8.61 -2.50
CA LEU A 88 9.77 9.72 -3.32
C LEU A 88 10.69 10.94 -3.21
N PRO A 89 10.91 11.69 -4.31
CA PRO A 89 11.61 12.96 -4.24
C PRO A 89 10.95 13.92 -3.23
N ARG A 90 11.77 14.65 -2.49
CA ARG A 90 11.29 15.61 -1.48
C ARG A 90 10.30 16.60 -2.10
N GLY A 91 9.16 16.80 -1.44
CA GLY A 91 8.10 17.69 -1.90
C GLY A 91 7.13 17.07 -2.92
N THR A 92 7.23 15.77 -3.21
CA THR A 92 6.28 15.07 -4.09
C THR A 92 4.87 15.01 -3.50
N ILE A 93 4.76 14.84 -2.18
CA ILE A 93 3.48 14.75 -1.45
C ILE A 93 3.11 16.13 -0.89
N ARG A 94 1.89 16.59 -1.18
CA ARG A 94 1.27 17.75 -0.55
C ARG A 94 0.16 17.27 0.39
N TYR A 95 0.40 17.42 1.69
CA TYR A 95 -0.57 17.12 2.75
C TYR A 95 -1.65 18.19 2.86
N SER A 96 -2.68 17.94 3.68
CA SER A 96 -3.84 18.82 3.87
C SER A 96 -4.55 19.24 2.57
N SER A 97 -4.49 18.39 1.54
CA SER A 97 -4.93 18.69 0.18
C SER A 97 -6.13 17.83 -0.21
N LYS A 98 -7.28 18.10 0.41
CA LYS A 98 -8.53 17.43 0.09
C LYS A 98 -9.12 18.01 -1.20
N ILE A 99 -9.31 17.18 -2.22
CA ILE A 99 -10.08 17.51 -3.42
C ILE A 99 -11.57 17.50 -3.08
N VAL A 100 -12.32 18.52 -3.48
CA VAL A 100 -13.76 18.66 -3.24
C VAL A 100 -14.59 18.61 -4.52
N SER A 101 -14.01 18.95 -5.66
CA SER A 101 -14.63 18.75 -6.97
C SER A 101 -13.57 18.65 -8.06
N ILE A 102 -13.97 18.06 -9.19
CA ILE A 102 -13.14 17.86 -10.37
C ILE A 102 -13.96 18.32 -11.58
N ASP A 103 -13.41 19.26 -12.33
CA ASP A 103 -13.99 19.70 -13.61
C ASP A 103 -13.13 19.24 -14.78
N ASP A 104 -13.80 19.00 -15.90
CA ASP A 104 -13.16 18.69 -17.17
C ASP A 104 -13.05 19.96 -18.01
N CYS A 105 -11.83 20.32 -18.40
CA CYS A 105 -11.55 21.50 -19.22
C CYS A 105 -10.55 21.12 -20.32
N ASP A 106 -11.06 20.99 -21.54
CA ASP A 106 -10.31 20.57 -22.73
C ASP A 106 -9.50 19.29 -22.45
N ASP A 107 -8.17 19.37 -22.60
CA ASP A 107 -7.18 18.29 -22.36
C ASP A 107 -6.65 18.25 -20.92
N ALA A 108 -7.39 18.77 -19.95
CA ALA A 108 -6.97 18.78 -18.55
C ALA A 108 -8.11 18.57 -17.56
N LYS A 109 -7.74 18.10 -16.38
CA LYS A 109 -8.56 18.02 -15.18
C LYS A 109 -8.25 19.23 -14.29
N ILE A 110 -9.28 19.93 -13.86
CA ILE A 110 -9.19 21.01 -12.88
C ILE A 110 -9.65 20.46 -11.53
N LEU A 111 -8.76 20.45 -10.55
CA LEU A 111 -9.01 19.97 -9.20
C LEU A 111 -9.27 21.17 -8.30
N HIS A 112 -10.42 21.19 -7.64
CA HIS A 112 -10.73 22.19 -6.61
C HIS A 112 -10.45 21.59 -5.24
N LEU A 113 -9.66 22.30 -4.43
CA LEU A 113 -9.28 21.85 -3.10
C LEU A 113 -10.13 22.54 -2.03
N ALA A 114 -10.26 21.89 -0.86
CA ALA A 114 -11.03 22.41 0.27
C ALA A 114 -10.47 23.74 0.83
N ASP A 115 -9.21 24.06 0.56
CA ASP A 115 -8.58 25.34 0.91
C ASP A 115 -8.91 26.47 -0.09
N GLY A 116 -9.72 26.19 -1.11
CA GLY A 116 -10.09 27.12 -2.18
C GLY A 116 -9.06 27.22 -3.31
N SER A 117 -7.91 26.55 -3.21
CA SER A 117 -6.93 26.51 -4.29
C SER A 117 -7.37 25.58 -5.42
N THR A 118 -6.86 25.84 -6.63
CA THR A 118 -7.12 25.02 -7.80
C THR A 118 -5.82 24.48 -8.39
N LEU A 119 -5.87 23.26 -8.91
CA LEU A 119 -4.74 22.62 -9.58
C LEU A 119 -5.17 22.09 -10.94
N ARG A 120 -4.31 22.22 -11.94
CA ARG A 120 -4.53 21.68 -13.28
C ARG A 120 -3.62 20.48 -13.51
N ALA A 121 -4.18 19.37 -13.97
CA ALA A 121 -3.44 18.14 -14.28
C ALA A 121 -3.85 17.59 -15.65
N LYS A 122 -2.89 17.01 -16.39
CA LYS A 122 -3.20 16.30 -17.64
C LYS A 122 -3.83 14.92 -17.38
N VAL A 123 -3.37 14.26 -16.31
CA VAL A 123 -3.84 12.94 -15.89
C VAL A 123 -4.08 12.98 -14.39
N LEU A 124 -5.18 12.37 -13.96
CA LEU A 124 -5.53 12.17 -12.56
C LEU A 124 -5.67 10.67 -12.31
N ILE A 125 -5.03 10.18 -11.23
CA ILE A 125 -5.16 8.80 -10.77
C ILE A 125 -5.78 8.85 -9.38
N GLY A 126 -6.99 8.30 -9.22
CA GLY A 126 -7.67 8.19 -7.93
C GLY A 126 -7.11 7.02 -7.12
N CYS A 127 -6.58 7.32 -5.94
CA CYS A 127 -6.05 6.33 -4.97
C CYS A 127 -6.51 6.67 -3.54
N ASP A 128 -7.73 7.19 -3.40
CA ASP A 128 -8.35 7.75 -2.21
C ASP A 128 -9.08 6.72 -1.32
N GLY A 129 -9.08 5.45 -1.74
CA GLY A 129 -9.48 4.32 -0.90
C GLY A 129 -10.94 3.92 -1.04
N ILE A 130 -11.45 3.18 -0.04
CA ILE A 130 -12.73 2.48 -0.13
C ILE A 130 -13.97 3.39 -0.20
N ASN A 131 -13.87 4.64 0.25
CA ASN A 131 -14.97 5.60 0.30
C ASN A 131 -14.85 6.68 -0.79
N SER A 132 -14.28 6.30 -1.94
CA SER A 132 -14.20 7.15 -3.12
C SER A 132 -15.58 7.40 -3.73
#